data_AF-A0A8S3JV51-F1
#
_entry.id   AF-A0A8S3JV51-F1
#
_cell.length_a   1.000
_cell.length_b   1.000
_cell.length_c   1.000
_cell.angle_alpha   90.00
_cell.angle_beta   90.00
_cell.angle_gamma   90.00
#
_symmetry.space_group_name_H-M   'P 1'
#
loop_
_entity.id
_entity.type
_entity.pdbx_description
1 polymer ?
#
loop_
_entity_poly.entity_id
_entity_poly.type
_entity_poly.pdbx_seq_one_letter_code
_entity_poly.pdbx_strand_id
1 'polypeptide(L)'
;NPGGYEGRKICDQFGGQCGQCVSFVKVCTGDRRATWQWGQGAKVRNANIAYGTGIATFPNGQYSGHAAIYVGQNDQGIQVWDQWRGHLVSSRTIYWNGNGLSNNGDSFYVIK
;
A
#
# COMPACT_ATOMS: atom_id res chain seq x y z
N ASN A 1 1.09 4.51 13.24
CA ASN A 1 0.39 5.68 12.69
C ASN A 1 1.14 6.16 11.45
N PRO A 2 0.65 5.86 10.23
CA PRO A 2 1.29 6.25 8.97
C PRO A 2 1.39 7.77 8.75
N GLY A 3 0.47 8.58 9.30
CA GLY A 3 0.50 10.04 9.14
C GLY A 3 1.69 10.73 9.81
N GLY A 4 2.34 10.08 10.79
CA GLY A 4 3.56 10.61 11.41
C GLY A 4 4.78 10.67 10.46
N TYR A 5 4.66 10.10 9.26
CA TYR A 5 5.70 10.10 8.24
C TYR A 5 5.46 11.09 7.10
N GLU A 6 4.39 11.89 7.14
CA GLU A 6 4.07 12.85 6.09
C GLU A 6 5.26 13.74 5.70
N GLY A 7 5.48 13.89 4.39
CA GLY A 7 6.59 14.68 3.84
C GLY A 7 7.97 14.06 4.05
N ARG A 8 8.06 12.82 4.54
CA ARG A 8 9.33 12.10 4.70
C ARG A 8 9.54 11.10 3.56
N LYS A 9 10.81 10.82 3.28
CA LYS A 9 11.24 9.72 2.42
C LYS A 9 11.61 8.55 3.32
N ILE A 10 10.84 7.47 3.28
CA ILE A 10 11.06 6.30 4.13
C ILE A 10 11.93 5.28 3.39
N CYS A 11 12.96 4.80 4.07
CA CYS A 11 13.78 3.67 3.64
C CYS A 11 13.23 2.37 4.23
N ASP A 12 13.57 1.23 3.65
CA ASP A 12 13.23 -0.02 4.30
C ASP A 12 14.05 -0.17 5.60
N GLN A 13 13.67 -1.13 6.45
CA GLN A 13 14.30 -1.35 7.76
C GLN A 13 15.83 -1.58 7.74
N PHE A 14 16.40 -1.93 6.58
CA PHE A 14 17.84 -2.12 6.35
C PHE A 14 18.53 -0.90 5.72
N GLY A 15 17.82 0.22 5.56
CA GLY A 15 18.35 1.45 4.95
C GLY A 15 18.36 1.45 3.41
N GLY A 16 17.81 0.42 2.77
CA GLY A 16 17.71 0.30 1.32
C GLY A 16 16.40 0.85 0.75
N GLN A 17 16.30 0.79 -0.59
CA GLN A 17 15.08 1.05 -1.37
C GLN A 17 14.33 2.35 -0.98
N CYS A 18 15.07 3.38 -0.60
CA CYS A 18 14.48 4.60 -0.05
C CYS A 18 13.54 5.30 -1.03
N GLY A 19 12.32 5.57 -0.58
CA GLY A 19 11.25 6.13 -1.39
C GLY A 19 10.46 5.10 -2.19
N GLN A 20 10.66 3.79 -2.00
CA GLN A 20 9.80 2.77 -2.61
C GLN A 20 8.51 2.57 -1.79
N CYS A 21 7.41 2.24 -2.46
CA CYS A 21 6.13 1.96 -1.81
C CYS A 21 6.21 0.80 -0.81
N VAL A 22 6.92 -0.26 -1.19
CA VAL A 22 7.19 -1.44 -0.35
C VAL A 22 7.87 -1.07 0.96
N SER A 23 8.89 -0.19 0.90
CA SER A 23 9.66 0.21 2.07
C SER A 23 8.77 0.87 3.13
N PHE A 24 7.87 1.74 2.70
CA PHE A 24 6.93 2.39 3.61
C PHE A 24 5.97 1.39 4.26
N VAL A 25 5.44 0.46 3.47
CA VAL A 25 4.55 -0.58 3.99
C VAL A 25 5.27 -1.43 5.04
N LYS A 26 6.47 -1.92 4.72
CA LYS A 26 7.27 -2.73 5.66
C LYS A 26 7.59 -2.00 6.96
N VAL A 27 7.93 -0.72 6.90
CA VAL A 27 8.19 0.09 8.10
C VAL A 27 6.92 0.26 8.94
N CYS A 28 5.76 0.48 8.31
CA CYS A 28 4.52 0.70 9.02
C CYS A 28 3.91 -0.59 9.61
N THR A 29 4.06 -1.73 8.93
CA THR A 29 3.49 -3.02 9.37
C THR A 29 4.47 -3.88 10.16
N GLY A 30 5.77 -3.58 10.09
CA GLY A 30 6.83 -4.44 10.63
C GLY A 30 7.09 -5.69 9.79
N ASP A 31 6.54 -5.79 8.56
CA ASP A 31 6.74 -6.95 7.70
C ASP A 31 8.20 -7.04 7.22
N ARG A 32 8.84 -8.18 7.52
CA ARG A 32 10.24 -8.45 7.16
C ARG A 32 10.39 -9.33 5.93
N ARG A 33 9.30 -9.86 5.39
CA ARG A 33 9.30 -10.78 4.26
C ARG A 33 9.69 -10.05 2.98
N ALA A 34 10.22 -10.81 2.03
CA ALA A 34 10.40 -10.29 0.68
C ALA A 34 9.05 -10.23 -0.06
N THR A 35 8.90 -9.31 -1.01
CA THR A 35 7.61 -9.09 -1.70
C THR A 35 7.13 -10.30 -2.49
N TRP A 36 8.03 -11.18 -2.93
CA TRP A 36 7.68 -12.46 -3.58
C TRP A 36 7.02 -13.47 -2.62
N GLN A 37 7.15 -13.25 -1.31
CA GLN A 37 6.49 -14.06 -0.27
C GLN A 37 5.14 -13.48 0.14
N TRP A 38 4.77 -12.30 -0.35
CA TRP A 38 3.46 -11.70 -0.07
C TRP A 38 2.38 -12.48 -0.80
N GLY A 39 1.37 -12.92 -0.06
CA GLY A 39 0.19 -13.55 -0.61
C GLY A 39 -0.93 -12.56 -0.86
N GLN A 40 -1.74 -12.83 -1.88
CA GLN A 40 -3.01 -12.15 -2.09
C GLN A 40 -3.99 -12.57 -0.97
N GLY A 41 -4.37 -11.62 -0.12
CA GLY A 41 -5.38 -11.80 0.93
C GLY A 41 -6.77 -11.38 0.49
N ALA A 42 -7.57 -10.89 1.43
CA ALA A 42 -8.92 -10.40 1.16
C ALA A 42 -8.89 -9.19 0.21
N LYS A 43 -9.86 -9.11 -0.70
CA LYS A 43 -10.05 -7.93 -1.56
C LYS A 43 -10.40 -6.73 -0.69
N VAL A 44 -9.80 -5.56 -0.95
CA VAL A 44 -10.02 -4.38 -0.10
C VAL A 44 -11.46 -3.89 -0.19
N ARG A 45 -12.00 -3.82 -1.41
CA ARG A 45 -13.34 -3.33 -1.66
C ARG A 45 -14.39 -4.11 -0.88
N ASN A 46 -15.19 -3.39 -0.09
CA ASN A 46 -16.26 -3.91 0.78
C ASN A 46 -15.78 -4.83 1.93
N ALA A 47 -14.46 -4.95 2.16
CA ALA A 47 -13.94 -5.68 3.31
C ALA A 47 -13.81 -4.78 4.53
N ASN A 48 -14.06 -5.33 5.72
CA ASN A 48 -13.75 -4.68 6.98
C ASN A 48 -12.25 -4.85 7.28
N ILE A 49 -11.47 -3.82 7.00
CA ILE A 49 -10.01 -3.83 7.13
C ILE A 49 -9.59 -2.86 8.24
N ALA A 50 -8.66 -3.30 9.08
CA ALA A 50 -8.15 -2.47 10.15
C ALA A 50 -7.31 -1.31 9.60
N TYR A 51 -7.42 -0.15 10.26
CA TYR A 51 -6.52 0.97 10.01
C TYR A 51 -5.05 0.53 10.18
N GLY A 52 -4.19 0.92 9.24
CA GLY A 52 -2.77 0.57 9.26
C GLY A 52 -2.43 -0.76 8.59
N THR A 53 -3.41 -1.49 8.04
CA THR A 53 -3.16 -2.72 7.29
C THR A 53 -2.40 -2.43 5.99
N GLY A 54 -1.38 -3.25 5.72
CA GLY A 54 -0.68 -3.24 4.43
C GLY A 54 -1.53 -3.83 3.33
N ILE A 55 -1.71 -3.09 2.25
CA ILE A 55 -2.43 -3.52 1.05
C ILE A 55 -1.53 -3.39 -0.18
N ALA A 56 -1.76 -4.23 -1.17
CA ALA A 56 -1.01 -4.19 -2.41
C ALA A 56 -1.81 -4.73 -3.60
N THR A 57 -1.30 -4.48 -4.79
CA THR A 57 -1.85 -5.04 -6.04
C THR A 57 -1.25 -6.43 -6.31
N PHE A 58 -2.13 -7.37 -6.66
CA PHE A 58 -1.77 -8.77 -6.91
C PHE A 58 -2.30 -9.27 -8.26
N PRO A 59 -1.80 -8.76 -9.40
CA PRO A 59 -2.19 -9.33 -10.70
C PRO A 59 -1.75 -10.80 -10.76
N ASN A 60 -2.68 -11.68 -11.14
CA ASN A 60 -2.45 -13.13 -11.20
C ASN A 60 -1.96 -13.77 -9.88
N GLY A 61 -2.32 -13.19 -8.72
CA GLY A 61 -1.99 -13.78 -7.42
C GLY A 61 -0.60 -13.43 -6.87
N GLN A 62 0.19 -12.65 -7.60
CA GLN A 62 1.53 -12.25 -7.18
C GLN A 62 1.64 -10.74 -7.05
N TYR A 63 2.40 -10.28 -6.05
CA TYR A 63 2.63 -8.86 -5.86
C TYR A 63 3.27 -8.24 -7.11
N SER A 64 2.63 -7.22 -7.67
CA SER A 64 3.18 -6.39 -8.75
C SER A 64 2.41 -5.10 -8.86
N GLY A 65 3.11 -3.97 -9.06
CA GLY A 65 2.51 -2.64 -9.16
C GLY A 65 2.81 -1.80 -7.92
N HIS A 66 1.87 -1.75 -6.97
CA HIS A 66 1.90 -0.80 -5.86
C HIS A 66 1.53 -1.41 -4.51
N ALA A 67 2.06 -0.83 -3.45
CA ALA A 67 1.76 -1.18 -2.06
C ALA A 67 1.48 0.10 -1.26
N ALA A 68 0.52 0.04 -0.34
CA ALA A 68 0.12 1.19 0.46
C ALA A 68 -0.35 0.77 1.85
N ILE A 69 -0.47 1.74 2.75
CA ILE A 69 -1.08 1.54 4.07
C ILE A 69 -2.54 2.00 4.02
N TYR A 70 -3.44 1.07 4.32
CA TYR A 70 -4.87 1.31 4.39
C TYR A 70 -5.22 2.21 5.58
N VAL A 71 -6.07 3.21 5.33
CA VAL A 71 -6.64 4.10 6.35
C VAL A 71 -8.15 3.96 6.44
N GLY A 72 -8.79 3.77 5.29
CA GLY A 72 -10.23 3.70 5.17
C GLY A 72 -10.64 3.44 3.73
N GLN A 73 -11.93 3.27 3.51
CA GLN A 73 -12.52 3.26 2.18
C GLN A 73 -13.91 3.87 2.22
N ASN A 74 -14.34 4.42 1.09
CA ASN A 74 -15.67 4.99 0.92
C ASN A 74 -16.16 4.72 -0.52
N ASP A 75 -17.30 5.32 -0.91
CA ASP A 75 -17.89 5.14 -2.24
C ASP A 75 -17.00 5.66 -3.39
N GLN A 76 -15.99 6.49 -3.10
CA GLN A 76 -15.06 7.00 -4.11
C GLN A 76 -13.86 6.09 -4.32
N GLY A 77 -13.35 5.47 -3.24
CA GLY A 77 -12.11 4.71 -3.31
C GLY A 77 -11.55 4.30 -1.96
N ILE A 78 -10.29 3.90 -1.98
CA ILE A 78 -9.50 3.54 -0.80
C ILE A 78 -8.69 4.77 -0.38
N GLN A 79 -8.82 5.18 0.89
CA GLN A 79 -7.94 6.17 1.49
C GLN A 79 -6.67 5.47 1.99
N VAL A 80 -5.52 5.94 1.52
CA VAL A 80 -4.23 5.32 1.84
C VAL A 80 -3.18 6.36 2.20
N TRP A 81 -2.14 5.89 2.88
CA TRP A 81 -0.82 6.52 2.83
C TRP A 81 0.12 5.68 1.98
N ASP A 82 0.85 6.33 1.09
CA ASP A 82 1.86 5.69 0.28
C ASP A 82 3.02 6.65 -0.03
N GLN A 83 4.07 6.09 -0.61
CA GLN A 83 5.18 6.81 -1.20
C GLN A 83 5.62 6.06 -2.47
N TRP A 84 6.33 6.74 -3.37
CA TRP A 84 7.01 6.09 -4.48
C TRP A 84 8.19 6.94 -4.94
N ARG A 85 8.96 6.45 -5.91
CA ARG A 85 10.15 7.16 -6.37
C ARG A 85 9.76 8.55 -6.91
N GLY A 86 10.24 9.60 -6.26
CA GLY A 86 9.91 10.99 -6.59
C GLY A 86 8.69 11.55 -5.85
N HIS A 87 8.07 10.78 -4.97
CA HIS A 87 6.92 11.19 -4.18
C HIS A 87 7.09 10.78 -2.72
N LEU A 88 7.10 11.78 -1.84
CA LEU A 88 7.24 11.58 -0.40
C LEU A 88 5.97 10.93 0.17
N VAL A 89 6.02 10.49 1.43
CA VAL A 89 4.84 9.96 2.10
C VAL A 89 3.74 11.02 2.13
N SER A 90 2.60 10.72 1.53
CA SER A 90 1.40 11.55 1.62
C SER A 90 0.14 10.69 1.65
N SER A 91 -0.95 11.27 2.11
CA SER A 91 -2.26 10.65 1.96
C SER A 91 -2.79 10.86 0.54
N ARG A 92 -3.45 9.85 -0.02
CA ARG A 92 -4.22 10.01 -1.26
C ARG A 92 -5.42 9.05 -1.30
N THR A 93 -6.38 9.35 -2.16
CA THR A 93 -7.49 8.45 -2.48
C THR A 93 -7.15 7.68 -3.76
N ILE A 94 -7.13 6.36 -3.67
CA ILE A 94 -7.08 5.46 -4.82
C ILE A 94 -8.53 5.21 -5.25
N TYR A 95 -8.96 5.86 -6.32
CA TYR A 95 -10.33 5.75 -6.81
C TYR A 95 -10.69 4.34 -7.25
N TRP A 96 -11.93 3.95 -7.04
CA TRP A 96 -12.51 2.78 -7.71
C TRP A 96 -12.46 3.00 -9.23
N ASN A 97 -12.15 1.95 -9.99
CA ASN A 97 -11.97 2.03 -11.45
C ASN A 97 -10.94 3.09 -11.92
N GLY A 98 -9.95 3.43 -11.09
CA GLY A 98 -8.86 4.33 -11.51
C GLY A 98 -8.04 3.76 -12.67
N ASN A 99 -7.35 4.65 -13.39
CA ASN A 99 -6.59 4.27 -14.57
C ASN A 99 -5.23 3.64 -14.21
N GLY A 100 -5.03 2.40 -14.65
CA GLY A 100 -3.83 1.60 -14.38
C GLY A 100 -3.89 0.82 -13.06
N LEU A 101 -3.15 -0.30 -13.00
CA LEU A 101 -3.16 -1.24 -11.89
C LEU A 101 -2.92 -0.57 -10.52
N SER A 102 -1.91 0.30 -10.45
CA SER A 102 -1.50 0.99 -9.21
C SER A 102 -2.49 2.06 -8.71
N ASN A 103 -3.43 2.50 -9.55
CA ASN A 103 -4.40 3.53 -9.20
C ASN A 103 -5.84 3.01 -9.18
N ASN A 104 -6.05 1.72 -9.47
CA ASN A 104 -7.36 1.12 -9.46
C ASN A 104 -7.61 0.45 -8.10
N GLY A 105 -8.50 1.03 -7.29
CA GLY A 105 -8.87 0.48 -5.99
C GLY A 105 -9.36 -0.97 -6.04
N ASP A 106 -10.00 -1.39 -7.14
CA ASP A 106 -10.49 -2.77 -7.32
C ASP A 106 -9.35 -3.79 -7.48
N SER A 107 -8.12 -3.33 -7.69
CA SER A 107 -6.93 -4.19 -7.84
C SER A 107 -6.19 -4.43 -6.53
N PHE A 108 -6.61 -3.82 -5.42
CA PHE A 108 -5.94 -3.93 -4.12
C PHE A 108 -6.50 -5.06 -3.25
N TYR A 109 -5.58 -5.77 -2.62
CA TYR A 109 -5.84 -6.84 -1.65
C TYR A 109 -4.98 -6.63 -0.40
N VAL A 110 -5.45 -7.16 0.72
CA VAL A 110 -4.66 -7.24 1.95
C VAL A 110 -3.43 -8.12 1.73
N ILE A 111 -2.27 -7.66 2.20
CA ILE A 111 -1.05 -8.47 2.18
C ILE A 111 -1.18 -9.58 3.23
N LYS A 112 -1.06 -10.83 2.79
CA LYS A 112 -1.04 -12.03 3.63
C LYS A 112 0.37 -12.55 3.79
#